data_AF-L5K551-F1
#
_entry.id   AF-L5K551-F1
#
_cell.length_a   1.000
_cell.length_b   1.000
_cell.length_c   1.000
_cell.angle_alpha   90.00
_cell.angle_beta   90.00
_cell.angle_gamma   90.00
#
_symmetry.space_group_name_H-M   'P 1'
#
loop_
_entity.id
_entity.type
_entity.pdbx_description
1 polymer ?
#
loop_
_entity_poly.entity_id
_entity_poly.type
_entity_poly.pdbx_seq_one_letter_code
_entity_poly.pdbx_strand_id
1 'polypeptide(L)'
;MNINLDPSRDDLPLMANTSHILVKHYVLDLDVNFESQIIEGTIVLFFDSGNKFRKKSSSTEETCRPESNEACKFRMLEPCHISVTNTRTFSSKMGYNDFAICGKGEKDTSGKDGNHDNWKLASEISSSKYCCDTGNHGSEDFLLVLDCCDLSVLKVEEVDVAAVPGIEKFTRSPKLTVVSELRNQIVRELVTLPADRWREQLDCYARCSQAPGCGELLFDTDTWSLQIRKTGAQTAPDFPHAIRILYRTKPQGRSVTWTSDQSGRPCVYTMGSPINNRALFPCQEPPVAMSTWQATVRAAASFVVLMSGENSAKPTQLQEGYSSWHYYVTMPMPASTLTIAVGSWTEMKPETYSSNDLAAERRSFSPSEADFRCVGVCGHVEYPCRFQNASAATQEIIPHRVFAPVCLKHTCQETLLRLIPPCLSAAHSVLGTHPFSRLDVLIVPANFPSLGMASPHIVFLSQSTLTGRSHLCGTRLCHEIAHSWFGLAIGARDWTEEWLSEGFATHLEDVFWAKAQQLAPSEAQEQQELRAVLRWRRLQDEVRNSPEEMQVLSCLSETSSLGPRSTAVAVATEAFILPPFDYSQVFGIHNQTGGKAAIQESSPL
;
A
#
# COMPACT_ATOMS: atom_id res chain seq x y z
N MET A 1 -7.23 -5.53 -30.30
CA MET A 1 -6.35 -4.60 -31.07
C MET A 1 -5.28 -4.10 -30.13
N ASN A 2 -4.02 -4.02 -30.54
CA ASN A 2 -3.01 -3.37 -29.70
C ASN A 2 -3.30 -1.87 -29.66
N ILE A 3 -3.80 -1.38 -28.53
CA ILE A 3 -3.82 0.05 -28.23
C ILE A 3 -2.37 0.41 -27.93
N ASN A 4 -1.80 1.27 -28.76
CA ASN A 4 -0.40 1.69 -28.63
C ASN A 4 -0.30 2.82 -27.61
N LEU A 5 -0.55 2.46 -26.34
CA LEU A 5 -0.48 3.36 -25.18
C LEU A 5 0.92 3.98 -25.08
N ASP A 6 0.98 5.28 -24.76
CA ASP A 6 2.21 5.99 -24.45
C ASP A 6 2.47 5.91 -22.94
N PRO A 7 3.48 5.14 -22.46
CA PRO A 7 3.76 4.99 -21.03
C PRO A 7 4.26 6.25 -20.33
N SER A 8 4.32 7.39 -21.02
CA SER A 8 4.59 8.72 -20.46
C SER A 8 3.37 9.64 -20.41
N ARG A 9 2.20 9.18 -20.90
CA ARG A 9 0.97 10.00 -21.02
C ARG A 9 -0.33 9.27 -20.68
N ASP A 10 -0.39 7.95 -20.91
CA ASP A 10 -1.55 7.10 -20.61
C ASP A 10 -1.35 6.31 -19.31
N ASP A 11 -2.40 6.20 -18.49
CA ASP A 11 -2.40 5.34 -17.30
C ASP A 11 -2.14 3.87 -17.67
N LEU A 12 -1.22 3.20 -16.96
CA LEU A 12 -0.96 1.77 -17.18
C LEU A 12 -2.16 0.95 -16.67
N PRO A 13 -2.80 0.13 -17.52
CA PRO A 13 -4.09 -0.47 -17.18
C PRO A 13 -3.95 -1.53 -16.08
N LEU A 14 -4.82 -1.45 -15.07
CA LEU A 14 -5.09 -2.55 -14.15
C LEU A 14 -6.11 -3.49 -14.81
N MET A 15 -5.71 -4.73 -15.05
CA MET A 15 -6.43 -5.71 -15.85
C MET A 15 -7.07 -6.82 -15.00
N ALA A 16 -6.58 -7.06 -13.78
CA ALA A 16 -7.04 -8.16 -12.95
C ALA A 16 -8.54 -8.08 -12.60
N ASN A 17 -9.29 -9.17 -12.84
CA ASN A 17 -10.75 -9.22 -12.65
C ASN A 17 -11.18 -9.49 -11.19
N THR A 18 -10.60 -8.73 -10.27
CA THR A 18 -10.76 -8.73 -8.80
C THR A 18 -12.21 -8.74 -8.30
N SER A 19 -13.16 -8.23 -9.09
CA SER A 19 -14.60 -8.25 -8.78
C SER A 19 -15.26 -9.64 -8.84
N HIS A 20 -14.62 -10.61 -9.51
CA HIS A 20 -15.15 -11.97 -9.71
C HIS A 20 -14.41 -13.01 -8.85
N ILE A 21 -13.09 -12.86 -8.72
CA ILE A 21 -12.22 -13.79 -8.01
C ILE A 21 -11.03 -13.03 -7.41
N LEU A 22 -10.73 -13.30 -6.15
CA LEU A 22 -9.65 -12.65 -5.42
C LEU A 22 -8.59 -13.68 -5.01
N VAL A 23 -7.32 -13.35 -5.23
CA VAL A 23 -6.24 -14.03 -4.52
C VAL A 23 -6.38 -13.73 -3.02
N LYS A 24 -6.01 -14.71 -2.19
CA LYS A 24 -6.00 -14.60 -0.72
C LYS A 24 -4.66 -15.00 -0.11
N HIS A 25 -3.93 -15.89 -0.78
CA HIS A 25 -2.56 -16.22 -0.43
C HIS A 25 -1.70 -16.49 -1.67
N TYR A 26 -0.51 -15.89 -1.68
CA TYR A 26 0.56 -16.17 -2.65
C TYR A 26 1.63 -17.07 -2.01
N VAL A 27 1.98 -18.20 -2.63
CA VAL A 27 3.18 -18.97 -2.26
C VAL A 27 4.21 -18.84 -3.37
N LEU A 28 5.29 -18.11 -3.12
CA LEU A 28 6.39 -17.93 -4.07
C LEU A 28 7.54 -18.90 -3.74
N ASP A 29 8.12 -19.50 -4.76
CA ASP A 29 9.33 -20.33 -4.65
C ASP A 29 10.27 -19.97 -5.80
N LEU A 30 11.32 -19.20 -5.49
CA LEU A 30 12.10 -18.39 -6.45
C LEU A 30 13.60 -18.67 -6.38
N ASP A 31 14.24 -18.70 -7.53
CA ASP A 31 15.69 -18.75 -7.74
C ASP A 31 16.18 -17.42 -8.32
N VAL A 32 17.22 -16.84 -7.73
CA VAL A 32 17.78 -15.53 -8.11
C VAL A 32 19.13 -15.72 -8.80
N ASN A 33 19.15 -15.59 -10.13
CA ASN A 33 20.33 -15.82 -10.96
C ASN A 33 20.98 -14.49 -11.41
N PHE A 34 22.15 -14.19 -10.85
CA PHE A 34 22.94 -12.99 -11.15
C PHE A 34 23.69 -13.04 -12.50
N GLU A 35 23.93 -14.23 -13.07
CA GLU A 35 24.62 -14.36 -14.36
C GLU A 35 23.68 -14.04 -15.54
N SER A 36 22.42 -14.48 -15.44
CA SER A 36 21.38 -14.21 -16.44
C SER A 36 20.57 -12.94 -16.16
N GLN A 37 20.68 -12.36 -14.96
CA GLN A 37 19.85 -11.25 -14.46
C GLN A 37 18.35 -11.59 -14.51
N ILE A 38 18.01 -12.78 -14.02
CA ILE A 38 16.65 -13.32 -14.00
C ILE A 38 16.32 -13.84 -12.59
N ILE A 39 15.09 -13.54 -12.15
CA ILE A 39 14.42 -14.28 -11.08
C ILE A 39 13.45 -15.24 -11.77
N GLU A 40 13.56 -16.54 -11.50
CA GLU A 40 12.67 -17.57 -12.04
C GLU A 40 12.19 -18.53 -10.96
N GLY A 41 11.09 -19.24 -11.23
CA GLY A 41 10.54 -20.18 -10.26
C GLY A 41 9.03 -20.36 -10.41
N THR A 42 8.37 -20.71 -9.31
CA THR A 42 6.93 -20.93 -9.29
C THR A 42 6.22 -19.99 -8.32
N ILE A 43 4.97 -19.67 -8.66
CA ILE A 43 4.03 -19.07 -7.73
C ILE A 43 2.75 -19.88 -7.70
N VAL A 44 2.22 -20.13 -6.50
CA VAL A 44 0.92 -20.79 -6.28
C VAL A 44 -0.07 -19.78 -5.72
N LEU A 45 -1.20 -19.63 -6.40
CA LEU A 45 -2.26 -18.69 -6.07
C LEU A 45 -3.43 -19.45 -5.45
N PHE A 46 -3.85 -19.04 -4.26
CA PHE A 46 -5.05 -19.56 -3.59
C PHE A 46 -6.16 -18.50 -3.63
N PHE A 47 -7.32 -18.87 -4.18
CA PHE A 47 -8.42 -17.94 -4.49
C PHE A 47 -9.66 -18.10 -3.60
N ASP A 48 -10.39 -17.01 -3.43
CA ASP A 48 -11.80 -17.00 -3.02
C ASP A 48 -12.68 -16.40 -4.14
N SER A 49 -13.81 -17.06 -4.42
CA SER A 49 -14.76 -16.70 -5.48
C SER A 49 -15.92 -15.83 -4.96
N GLY A 50 -15.68 -15.02 -3.92
CA GLY A 50 -16.45 -13.81 -3.61
C GLY A 50 -17.93 -14.00 -3.21
N ASN A 51 -18.36 -15.18 -2.77
CA ASN A 51 -19.80 -15.52 -2.61
C ASN A 51 -20.52 -14.83 -1.41
N LYS A 52 -19.98 -13.71 -0.90
CA LYS A 52 -20.46 -12.96 0.28
C LYS A 52 -21.25 -11.68 -0.03
N PHE A 53 -21.36 -11.26 -1.31
CA PHE A 53 -22.19 -10.09 -1.68
C PHE A 53 -23.66 -10.39 -2.01
N ARG A 54 -24.11 -11.65 -1.87
CA ARG A 54 -25.55 -11.89 -1.64
C ARG A 54 -25.91 -11.38 -0.24
N LYS A 55 -26.51 -10.19 -0.16
CA LYS A 55 -27.25 -9.72 1.03
C LYS A 55 -28.16 -10.87 1.50
N LYS A 56 -27.87 -11.45 2.67
CA LYS A 56 -28.88 -12.24 3.38
C LYS A 56 -29.96 -11.28 3.85
N SER A 57 -31.07 -11.24 3.12
CA SER A 57 -32.34 -10.74 3.64
C SER A 57 -32.89 -11.75 4.65
N SER A 58 -32.19 -11.91 5.78
CA SER A 58 -32.72 -12.62 6.94
C SER A 58 -33.78 -11.74 7.56
N SER A 59 -35.04 -12.07 7.30
CA SER A 59 -36.21 -11.43 7.89
C SER A 59 -36.24 -11.71 9.39
N THR A 60 -35.82 -10.73 10.18
CA THR A 60 -36.12 -10.64 11.61
C THR A 60 -36.75 -9.27 11.83
N GLU A 61 -38.04 -9.22 12.09
CA GLU A 61 -38.74 -7.98 12.43
C GLU A 61 -38.43 -7.62 13.89
N GLU A 62 -37.55 -6.66 14.13
CA GLU A 62 -37.48 -5.95 15.41
C GLU A 62 -37.81 -4.46 15.22
N THR A 63 -38.64 -3.94 16.12
CA THR A 63 -39.58 -2.87 15.78
C THR A 63 -39.12 -1.49 16.23
N CYS A 64 -38.13 -0.91 15.52
CA CYS A 64 -37.81 0.50 15.66
C CYS A 64 -38.93 1.37 15.03
N ARG A 65 -39.72 2.03 15.88
CA ARG A 65 -40.71 3.02 15.44
C ARG A 65 -40.01 4.29 14.93
N PRO A 66 -40.53 4.95 13.87
CA PRO A 66 -40.06 6.27 13.49
C PRO A 66 -40.68 7.33 14.40
N GLU A 67 -39.88 7.94 15.27
CA GLU A 67 -40.28 9.18 15.96
C GLU A 67 -39.91 10.41 15.11
N SER A 68 -40.78 11.42 15.21
CA SER A 68 -40.98 12.53 14.29
C SER A 68 -39.75 13.34 13.88
N ASN A 69 -39.70 13.73 12.60
CA ASN A 69 -38.95 14.89 12.12
C ASN A 69 -39.38 16.16 12.90
N GLU A 70 -38.47 16.76 13.68
CA GLU A 70 -38.50 18.19 13.96
C GLU A 70 -37.33 18.89 13.24
N ALA A 71 -37.65 19.87 12.41
CA ALA A 71 -36.67 20.57 11.58
C ALA A 71 -35.89 21.62 12.39
N CYS A 72 -34.71 21.25 12.88
CA CYS A 72 -33.80 22.22 13.51
C CYS A 72 -33.25 23.18 12.44
N LYS A 73 -33.71 24.44 12.48
CA LYS A 73 -33.41 25.46 11.46
C LYS A 73 -31.97 25.95 11.60
N PHE A 74 -31.13 25.69 10.60
CA PHE A 74 -29.90 26.46 10.39
C PHE A 74 -30.26 27.94 10.17
N ARG A 75 -30.01 28.78 11.16
CA ARG A 75 -30.04 30.24 11.02
C ARG A 75 -28.69 30.67 10.43
N MET A 76 -28.69 31.16 9.19
CA MET A 76 -27.55 31.89 8.65
C MET A 76 -27.22 33.09 9.55
N LEU A 77 -25.94 33.29 9.84
CA LEU A 77 -25.41 34.55 10.37
C LEU A 77 -25.00 35.44 9.20
N GLU A 78 -25.30 36.73 9.32
CA GLU A 78 -25.04 37.72 8.26
C GLU A 78 -23.55 38.09 8.19
N PRO A 79 -23.05 38.60 7.04
CA PRO A 79 -21.64 38.94 6.89
C PRO A 79 -21.25 40.16 7.74
N CYS A 80 -20.24 40.01 8.60
CA CYS A 80 -19.65 41.15 9.31
C CYS A 80 -18.87 42.05 8.34
N HIS A 81 -19.47 43.18 7.95
CA HIS A 81 -18.78 44.22 7.19
C HIS A 81 -17.62 44.83 7.98
N ILE A 82 -16.38 44.65 7.51
CA ILE A 82 -15.22 45.43 7.96
C ILE A 82 -15.01 46.59 6.97
N SER A 83 -15.13 47.82 7.47
CA SER A 83 -15.06 49.04 6.67
C SER A 83 -13.62 49.51 6.44
N VAL A 84 -13.13 49.40 5.21
CA VAL A 84 -11.82 49.94 4.81
C VAL A 84 -11.93 51.44 4.52
N THR A 85 -11.31 52.27 5.37
CA THR A 85 -11.31 53.74 5.23
C THR A 85 -10.19 54.21 4.31
N ASN A 86 -10.54 54.90 3.23
CA ASN A 86 -9.60 55.39 2.21
C ASN A 86 -8.97 56.75 2.55
N THR A 87 -7.63 56.85 2.47
CA THR A 87 -6.92 58.14 2.36
C THR A 87 -5.64 58.06 1.50
N ARG A 88 -5.69 58.65 0.28
CA ARG A 88 -4.76 59.67 -0.30
C ARG A 88 -3.23 59.49 -0.15
N THR A 89 -2.35 59.68 -1.15
CA THR A 89 -2.39 60.15 -2.58
C THR A 89 -1.03 59.75 -3.25
N PHE A 90 -0.90 59.30 -4.51
CA PHE A 90 -0.57 60.05 -5.77
C PHE A 90 -0.32 58.98 -6.89
N SER A 91 -0.86 59.07 -8.12
CA SER A 91 -0.36 59.79 -9.33
C SER A 91 0.90 59.14 -9.98
N SER A 92 1.04 58.95 -11.30
CA SER A 92 0.32 59.53 -12.46
C SER A 92 0.42 58.72 -13.79
N LYS A 93 -0.54 58.92 -14.72
CA LYS A 93 -0.48 58.71 -16.20
C LYS A 93 -0.39 57.26 -16.75
N MET A 94 -0.83 56.91 -17.98
CA MET A 94 -1.80 57.45 -18.98
C MET A 94 -1.80 56.48 -20.21
N GLY A 95 -2.85 56.23 -21.00
CA GLY A 95 -4.28 56.57 -20.90
C GLY A 95 -4.97 56.72 -22.28
N TYR A 96 -6.19 56.15 -22.43
CA TYR A 96 -7.17 56.28 -23.54
C TYR A 96 -6.84 55.75 -24.97
N ASN A 97 -7.76 54.93 -25.51
CA ASN A 97 -8.79 55.43 -26.45
C ASN A 97 -9.95 54.43 -26.67
N ASP A 98 -11.12 54.98 -27.02
CA ASP A 98 -12.39 54.27 -27.25
C ASP A 98 -12.62 53.86 -28.73
N PHE A 99 -13.66 53.05 -28.97
CA PHE A 99 -14.68 53.10 -30.07
C PHE A 99 -15.16 51.67 -30.45
N ALA A 100 -16.39 51.41 -30.92
CA ALA A 100 -17.77 51.78 -30.50
C ALA A 100 -18.79 51.13 -31.49
N ILE A 101 -19.93 50.63 -30.97
CA ILE A 101 -21.28 50.58 -31.63
C ILE A 101 -21.36 49.89 -33.04
N CYS A 102 -21.86 48.66 -33.21
CA CYS A 102 -23.25 48.13 -33.06
C CYS A 102 -24.19 48.33 -34.27
N GLY A 103 -24.95 47.28 -34.65
CA GLY A 103 -25.98 47.28 -35.72
C GLY A 103 -26.04 45.94 -36.49
N LYS A 104 -26.68 44.89 -35.95
CA LYS A 104 -28.09 44.46 -36.17
C LYS A 104 -28.43 43.92 -37.58
N GLY A 105 -28.91 42.67 -37.60
CA GLY A 105 -29.67 42.03 -38.68
C GLY A 105 -30.40 40.81 -38.09
N GLU A 106 -31.73 40.87 -37.98
CA GLU A 106 -32.55 39.96 -37.16
C GLU A 106 -33.39 38.97 -38.00
N LYS A 107 -34.08 38.05 -37.29
CA LYS A 107 -35.17 37.12 -37.72
C LYS A 107 -34.72 35.73 -38.20
N ASP A 108 -35.44 34.62 -37.98
CA ASP A 108 -36.60 34.22 -37.12
C ASP A 108 -36.61 32.64 -37.15
N THR A 109 -37.22 31.81 -36.27
CA THR A 109 -38.21 31.98 -35.18
C THR A 109 -38.11 30.84 -34.11
N SER A 110 -39.08 30.78 -33.20
CA SER A 110 -39.49 29.71 -32.25
C SER A 110 -39.39 28.22 -32.67
N GLY A 111 -39.33 27.23 -31.76
CA GLY A 111 -39.25 27.31 -30.28
C GLY A 111 -39.99 26.17 -29.52
N LYS A 112 -39.83 26.16 -28.19
CA LYS A 112 -40.59 25.45 -27.12
C LYS A 112 -40.67 23.91 -27.07
N ASP A 113 -40.24 23.42 -25.89
CA ASP A 113 -40.94 22.47 -25.00
C ASP A 113 -41.43 21.11 -25.54
N GLY A 114 -40.64 20.06 -25.29
CA GLY A 114 -41.06 18.66 -25.36
C GLY A 114 -40.56 17.88 -24.14
N ASN A 115 -41.34 17.85 -23.06
CA ASN A 115 -40.95 17.22 -21.80
C ASN A 115 -41.21 15.71 -21.82
N HIS A 116 -40.16 14.88 -21.69
CA HIS A 116 -40.28 13.44 -21.55
C HIS A 116 -39.26 12.89 -20.56
N ASP A 117 -39.77 12.31 -19.46
CA ASP A 117 -38.96 11.59 -18.48
C ASP A 117 -38.36 10.31 -19.07
N ASN A 118 -37.12 9.99 -18.71
CA ASN A 118 -36.68 8.60 -18.62
C ASN A 118 -35.52 8.42 -17.63
N TRP A 119 -35.83 7.81 -16.49
CA TRP A 119 -34.85 7.30 -15.52
C TRP A 119 -34.18 6.04 -16.10
N LYS A 120 -33.28 6.22 -17.08
CA LYS A 120 -32.47 5.17 -17.73
C LYS A 120 -31.46 5.79 -18.70
N LEU A 121 -30.31 6.26 -18.18
CA LEU A 121 -29.08 6.46 -18.98
C LEU A 121 -27.80 6.70 -18.13
N ALA A 122 -27.86 6.62 -16.80
CA ALA A 122 -26.72 6.84 -15.90
C ALA A 122 -25.92 5.56 -15.58
N SER A 123 -26.16 4.47 -16.31
CA SER A 123 -25.60 3.13 -16.07
C SER A 123 -24.98 2.47 -17.30
N GLU A 124 -24.81 3.21 -18.40
CA GLU A 124 -24.37 2.66 -19.71
C GLU A 124 -23.11 3.33 -20.29
N ILE A 125 -22.53 4.32 -19.60
CA ILE A 125 -21.35 5.08 -20.06
C ILE A 125 -20.09 4.76 -19.22
N SER A 126 -20.19 3.81 -18.28
CA SER A 126 -19.03 3.14 -17.64
C SER A 126 -18.80 1.72 -18.17
N SER A 127 -19.46 1.36 -19.27
CA SER A 127 -19.56 0.00 -19.81
C SER A 127 -19.49 -0.02 -21.35
N SER A 128 -18.44 0.61 -21.88
CA SER A 128 -18.01 0.50 -23.28
C SER A 128 -16.55 0.97 -23.32
N LYS A 129 -15.57 0.17 -23.74
CA LYS A 129 -15.60 -0.68 -24.94
C LYS A 129 -14.89 -2.04 -24.79
N TYR A 130 -15.02 -2.70 -23.63
CA TYR A 130 -14.65 -4.12 -23.44
C TYR A 130 -15.74 -4.91 -22.69
N CYS A 131 -17.00 -4.69 -23.06
CA CYS A 131 -18.06 -5.63 -22.71
C CYS A 131 -17.98 -6.84 -23.65
N CYS A 132 -17.62 -8.00 -23.12
CA CYS A 132 -17.91 -9.29 -23.75
C CYS A 132 -19.39 -9.64 -23.54
N ASP A 133 -20.29 -8.76 -23.98
CA ASP A 133 -21.72 -9.07 -24.13
C ASP A 133 -21.87 -9.99 -25.35
N THR A 134 -21.61 -11.28 -25.15
CA THR A 134 -21.84 -12.33 -26.14
C THR A 134 -23.34 -12.59 -26.32
N GLY A 135 -24.00 -11.62 -26.94
CA GLY A 135 -25.37 -11.70 -27.48
C GLY A 135 -25.50 -12.67 -28.66
N ASN A 136 -24.89 -13.85 -28.57
CA ASN A 136 -25.05 -15.02 -29.43
C ASN A 136 -24.58 -16.27 -28.66
N HIS A 137 -25.38 -17.34 -28.70
CA HIS A 137 -25.11 -18.55 -27.90
C HIS A 137 -23.83 -19.27 -28.33
N GLY A 138 -22.81 -19.32 -27.46
CA GLY A 138 -21.48 -19.84 -27.81
C GLY A 138 -20.58 -20.42 -26.70
N SER A 139 -21.07 -20.60 -25.46
CA SER A 139 -20.34 -21.31 -24.37
C SER A 139 -18.86 -20.95 -24.20
N GLU A 140 -18.55 -19.68 -23.88
CA GLU A 140 -17.19 -19.27 -23.51
C GLU A 140 -16.88 -19.66 -22.05
N ASP A 141 -15.65 -20.13 -21.80
CA ASP A 141 -15.16 -20.46 -20.45
C ASP A 141 -14.84 -19.20 -19.64
N PHE A 142 -14.93 -19.28 -18.32
CA PHE A 142 -14.51 -18.22 -17.41
C PHE A 142 -13.01 -17.92 -17.56
N LEU A 143 -12.72 -16.63 -17.75
CA LEU A 143 -11.37 -16.10 -17.87
C LEU A 143 -10.91 -15.49 -16.54
N LEU A 144 -9.93 -16.09 -15.89
CA LEU A 144 -9.15 -15.41 -14.86
C LEU A 144 -8.19 -14.43 -15.56
N VAL A 145 -8.11 -13.20 -15.07
CA VAL A 145 -7.15 -12.19 -15.53
C VAL A 145 -6.30 -11.74 -14.34
N LEU A 146 -4.99 -11.73 -14.52
CA LEU A 146 -3.99 -11.27 -13.56
C LEU A 146 -3.15 -10.13 -14.18
N ASP A 147 -2.76 -9.17 -13.36
CA ASP A 147 -1.81 -8.13 -13.75
C ASP A 147 -0.42 -8.76 -13.94
N CYS A 148 0.15 -8.63 -15.15
CA CYS A 148 1.38 -9.30 -15.55
C CYS A 148 1.99 -8.60 -16.77
N CYS A 149 3.14 -7.93 -16.61
CA CYS A 149 3.93 -7.41 -17.74
C CYS A 149 5.39 -7.86 -17.60
N ASP A 150 6.15 -7.86 -18.70
CA ASP A 150 7.58 -8.22 -18.70
C ASP A 150 7.97 -9.57 -18.07
N LEU A 151 7.02 -10.49 -17.87
CA LEU A 151 7.28 -11.87 -17.47
C LEU A 151 7.25 -12.82 -18.67
N SER A 152 7.98 -13.92 -18.58
CA SER A 152 7.82 -15.10 -19.44
C SER A 152 7.16 -16.20 -18.61
N VAL A 153 5.84 -16.37 -18.79
CA VAL A 153 5.09 -17.49 -18.24
C VAL A 153 5.40 -18.73 -19.08
N LEU A 154 5.82 -19.82 -18.43
CA LEU A 154 6.29 -21.04 -19.07
C LEU A 154 5.24 -22.15 -19.00
N LYS A 155 4.47 -22.21 -17.91
CA LYS A 155 3.38 -23.17 -17.71
C LYS A 155 2.39 -22.68 -16.64
N VAL A 156 1.12 -23.05 -16.79
CA VAL A 156 0.07 -22.90 -15.77
C VAL A 156 -0.63 -24.24 -15.56
N GLU A 157 -0.87 -24.63 -14.30
CA GLU A 157 -1.58 -25.86 -13.95
C GLU A 157 -2.48 -25.72 -12.71
N GLU A 158 -3.54 -26.54 -12.64
CA GLU A 158 -4.35 -26.73 -11.43
C GLU A 158 -3.63 -27.63 -10.43
N VAL A 159 -3.58 -27.20 -9.16
CA VAL A 159 -2.88 -27.91 -8.08
C VAL A 159 -3.81 -28.92 -7.41
N ASP A 160 -3.37 -30.18 -7.27
CA ASP A 160 -4.16 -31.21 -6.60
C ASP A 160 -4.08 -31.12 -5.07
N VAL A 161 -4.75 -30.11 -4.52
CA VAL A 161 -4.83 -29.91 -3.06
C VAL A 161 -5.47 -31.09 -2.33
N ALA A 162 -6.21 -31.97 -3.03
CA ALA A 162 -6.81 -33.17 -2.44
C ALA A 162 -5.80 -34.33 -2.28
N ALA A 163 -4.64 -34.27 -2.93
CA ALA A 163 -3.56 -35.25 -2.79
C ALA A 163 -2.65 -35.00 -1.56
N VAL A 164 -2.90 -33.92 -0.80
CA VAL A 164 -2.08 -33.52 0.37
C VAL A 164 -2.52 -34.32 1.62
N PRO A 165 -1.65 -35.13 2.26
CA PRO A 165 -2.06 -35.92 3.43
C PRO A 165 -2.53 -35.05 4.60
N GLY A 166 -3.62 -35.40 5.26
CA GLY A 166 -4.14 -34.64 6.41
C GLY A 166 -4.92 -33.37 6.02
N ILE A 167 -5.18 -33.15 4.72
CA ILE A 167 -6.02 -32.06 4.20
C ILE A 167 -7.52 -32.41 4.28
N GLU A 168 -7.84 -33.70 4.46
CA GLU A 168 -9.20 -34.25 4.45
C GLU A 168 -10.05 -33.69 5.61
N LYS A 169 -9.38 -33.17 6.66
CA LYS A 169 -10.00 -32.38 7.75
C LYS A 169 -10.83 -31.17 7.25
N PHE A 170 -10.57 -30.68 6.04
CA PHE A 170 -11.34 -29.58 5.42
C PHE A 170 -12.56 -30.07 4.62
N THR A 171 -12.75 -31.38 4.43
CA THR A 171 -13.90 -31.90 3.66
C THR A 171 -15.15 -32.01 4.54
N ARG A 172 -16.00 -30.98 4.55
CA ARG A 172 -17.24 -30.95 5.38
C ARG A 172 -18.37 -31.87 4.89
N SER A 173 -18.25 -32.50 3.72
CA SER A 173 -19.36 -33.25 3.10
C SER A 173 -18.89 -34.47 2.31
N PRO A 174 -19.29 -35.71 2.69
CA PRO A 174 -19.00 -36.92 1.92
C PRO A 174 -19.95 -37.10 0.70
N LYS A 175 -20.60 -36.03 0.22
CA LYS A 175 -21.58 -36.07 -0.87
C LYS A 175 -21.08 -35.50 -2.20
N LEU A 176 -19.88 -34.91 -2.25
CA LEU A 176 -19.32 -34.41 -3.51
C LEU A 176 -18.74 -35.58 -4.31
N THR A 177 -19.34 -35.87 -5.45
CA THR A 177 -18.87 -36.91 -6.39
C THR A 177 -17.89 -36.38 -7.44
N VAL A 178 -17.71 -35.06 -7.53
CA VAL A 178 -16.85 -34.40 -8.51
C VAL A 178 -15.56 -33.91 -7.85
N VAL A 179 -14.42 -34.41 -8.31
CA VAL A 179 -13.11 -34.17 -7.66
C VAL A 179 -12.67 -32.70 -7.71
N SER A 180 -13.02 -31.94 -8.75
CA SER A 180 -12.72 -30.51 -8.84
C SER A 180 -13.53 -29.66 -7.86
N GLU A 181 -14.80 -30.01 -7.61
CA GLU A 181 -15.61 -29.34 -6.59
C GLU A 181 -15.02 -29.56 -5.19
N LEU A 182 -14.50 -30.77 -4.93
CA LEU A 182 -13.84 -31.13 -3.67
C LEU A 182 -12.56 -30.32 -3.45
N ARG A 183 -11.72 -30.16 -4.49
CA ARG A 183 -10.53 -29.29 -4.43
C ARG A 183 -10.91 -27.83 -4.14
N ASN A 184 -11.91 -27.30 -4.84
CA ASN A 184 -12.40 -25.95 -4.61
C ASN A 184 -12.99 -25.78 -3.20
N GLN A 185 -13.66 -26.80 -2.64
CA GLN A 185 -14.11 -26.79 -1.25
C GLN A 185 -12.93 -26.73 -0.27
N ILE A 186 -11.91 -27.58 -0.46
CA ILE A 186 -10.72 -27.62 0.42
C ILE A 186 -10.05 -26.24 0.50
N VAL A 187 -9.85 -25.57 -0.64
CA VAL A 187 -9.24 -24.22 -0.63
C VAL A 187 -10.14 -23.20 0.06
N ARG A 188 -11.46 -23.18 -0.20
CA ARG A 188 -12.39 -22.25 0.47
C ARG A 188 -12.30 -22.37 1.99
N GLU A 189 -12.35 -23.60 2.50
CA GLU A 189 -12.26 -23.88 3.94
C GLU A 189 -10.91 -23.46 4.54
N LEU A 190 -9.81 -23.77 3.85
CA LEU A 190 -8.45 -23.35 4.22
C LEU A 190 -8.28 -21.82 4.25
N VAL A 191 -8.79 -21.12 3.23
CA VAL A 191 -8.78 -19.65 3.14
C VAL A 191 -9.62 -19.02 4.26
N THR A 192 -10.71 -19.67 4.68
CA THR A 192 -11.57 -19.21 5.80
C THR A 192 -11.15 -19.73 7.18
N LEU A 193 -9.91 -20.21 7.36
CA LEU A 193 -9.40 -20.50 8.71
C LEU A 193 -9.34 -19.21 9.55
N PRO A 194 -9.76 -19.26 10.84
CA PRO A 194 -9.66 -18.10 11.73
C PRO A 194 -8.20 -17.70 12.00
N ALA A 195 -8.00 -16.42 12.31
CA ALA A 195 -6.68 -15.83 12.45
C ALA A 195 -5.76 -16.48 13.51
N ASP A 196 -6.29 -17.13 14.54
CA ASP A 196 -5.47 -17.81 15.56
C ASP A 196 -4.74 -19.05 15.01
N ARG A 197 -5.29 -19.68 13.97
CA ARG A 197 -4.76 -20.88 13.30
C ARG A 197 -3.84 -20.56 12.11
N TRP A 198 -3.38 -19.32 11.96
CA TRP A 198 -2.49 -18.88 10.86
C TRP A 198 -1.30 -19.82 10.58
N ARG A 199 -0.68 -20.40 11.62
CA ARG A 199 0.45 -21.35 11.46
C ARG A 199 0.04 -22.63 10.74
N GLU A 200 -1.14 -23.15 11.05
CA GLU A 200 -1.70 -24.32 10.37
C GLU A 200 -2.11 -23.96 8.94
N GLN A 201 -2.59 -22.73 8.73
CA GLN A 201 -2.94 -22.21 7.41
C GLN A 201 -1.71 -22.11 6.49
N LEU A 202 -0.61 -21.52 6.96
CA LEU A 202 0.66 -21.43 6.22
C LEU A 202 1.27 -22.82 5.92
N ASP A 203 1.28 -23.74 6.89
CA ASP A 203 1.69 -25.13 6.67
C ASP A 203 0.85 -25.80 5.58
N CYS A 204 -0.48 -25.66 5.65
CA CYS A 204 -1.36 -26.22 4.62
C CYS A 204 -1.11 -25.57 3.25
N TYR A 205 -0.91 -24.25 3.15
CA TYR A 205 -0.53 -23.60 1.89
C TYR A 205 0.83 -24.09 1.35
N ALA A 206 1.84 -24.27 2.21
CA ALA A 206 3.18 -24.74 1.82
C ALA A 206 3.16 -26.20 1.37
N ARG A 207 2.31 -27.03 1.98
CA ARG A 207 2.14 -28.44 1.61
C ARG A 207 1.29 -28.58 0.34
N CYS A 208 0.30 -27.71 0.15
CA CYS A 208 -0.45 -27.59 -1.11
C CYS A 208 0.42 -27.08 -2.26
N SER A 209 1.33 -26.11 -2.06
CA SER A 209 2.20 -25.62 -3.14
C SER A 209 3.23 -26.64 -3.63
N GLN A 210 3.46 -27.70 -2.86
CA GLN A 210 4.30 -28.87 -3.21
C GLN A 210 3.50 -30.10 -3.68
N ALA A 211 2.16 -30.01 -3.76
CA ALA A 211 1.30 -31.06 -4.30
C ALA A 211 1.50 -31.22 -5.83
N PRO A 212 1.19 -32.38 -6.43
CA PRO A 212 1.23 -32.54 -7.89
C PRO A 212 0.21 -31.64 -8.60
N GLY A 213 0.46 -31.33 -9.88
CA GLY A 213 -0.55 -30.73 -10.75
C GLY A 213 -1.50 -31.81 -11.30
N CYS A 214 -2.81 -31.53 -11.33
CA CYS A 214 -3.83 -32.45 -11.86
C CYS A 214 -4.41 -32.04 -13.23
N GLY A 215 -3.86 -31.00 -13.87
CA GLY A 215 -4.21 -30.60 -15.22
C GLY A 215 -3.56 -29.28 -15.61
N GLU A 216 -3.05 -29.18 -16.84
CA GLU A 216 -2.53 -27.93 -17.38
C GLU A 216 -3.68 -27.01 -17.81
N LEU A 217 -3.54 -25.70 -17.62
CA LEU A 217 -4.56 -24.71 -17.94
C LEU A 217 -4.17 -23.93 -19.20
N LEU A 218 -5.17 -23.55 -20.00
CA LEU A 218 -4.95 -22.74 -21.18
C LEU A 218 -4.63 -21.31 -20.74
N PHE A 219 -3.52 -20.74 -21.21
CA PHE A 219 -3.14 -19.37 -20.89
C PHE A 219 -2.67 -18.60 -22.13
N ASP A 220 -2.79 -17.28 -22.07
CA ASP A 220 -2.25 -16.32 -23.03
C ASP A 220 -1.68 -15.12 -22.26
N THR A 221 -0.67 -14.44 -22.81
CA THR A 221 -0.05 -13.26 -22.20
C THR A 221 -0.04 -12.10 -23.18
N ASP A 222 -0.76 -11.03 -22.85
CA ASP A 222 -0.69 -9.77 -23.58
C ASP A 222 0.39 -8.83 -23.00
N THR A 223 0.33 -7.54 -23.29
CA THR A 223 1.29 -6.54 -22.80
C THR A 223 1.21 -6.33 -21.28
N TRP A 224 0.02 -6.47 -20.69
CA TRP A 224 -0.30 -6.05 -19.33
C TRP A 224 -0.99 -7.12 -18.48
N SER A 225 -1.50 -8.20 -19.09
CA SER A 225 -2.20 -9.27 -18.38
C SER A 225 -1.78 -10.70 -18.76
N LEU A 226 -1.93 -11.59 -17.79
CA LEU A 226 -1.94 -13.04 -17.95
C LEU A 226 -3.39 -13.52 -17.87
N GLN A 227 -3.88 -14.08 -18.97
CA GLN A 227 -5.25 -14.55 -19.13
C GLN A 227 -5.28 -16.08 -19.05
N ILE A 228 -6.04 -16.64 -18.10
CA ILE A 228 -6.04 -18.09 -17.79
C ILE A 228 -7.47 -18.63 -17.86
N ARG A 229 -7.65 -19.78 -18.52
CA ARG A 229 -8.96 -20.40 -18.80
C ARG A 229 -8.91 -21.91 -18.61
N LYS A 230 -10.04 -22.48 -18.20
CA LYS A 230 -10.23 -23.92 -18.00
C LYS A 230 -11.50 -24.39 -18.70
N THR A 231 -11.36 -25.34 -19.61
CA THR A 231 -12.48 -25.91 -20.37
C THR A 231 -13.55 -26.48 -19.44
N GLY A 232 -14.79 -25.99 -19.58
CA GLY A 232 -15.95 -26.38 -18.79
C GLY A 232 -16.14 -25.62 -17.48
N ALA A 233 -15.25 -24.71 -17.10
CA ALA A 233 -15.46 -23.82 -15.96
C ALA A 233 -16.14 -22.53 -16.43
N GLN A 234 -17.46 -22.41 -16.26
CA GLN A 234 -18.24 -21.28 -16.80
C GLN A 234 -18.29 -20.07 -15.84
N THR A 235 -18.04 -20.26 -14.54
CA THR A 235 -18.08 -19.18 -13.54
C THR A 235 -16.87 -19.22 -12.59
N ALA A 236 -16.59 -18.12 -11.89
CA ALA A 236 -15.48 -18.05 -10.93
C ALA A 236 -15.49 -19.15 -9.84
N PRO A 237 -16.64 -19.59 -9.28
CA PRO A 237 -16.72 -20.78 -8.41
C PRO A 237 -16.33 -22.13 -9.06
N ASP A 238 -16.40 -22.24 -10.39
CA ASP A 238 -16.06 -23.46 -11.15
C ASP A 238 -14.57 -23.48 -11.55
N PHE A 239 -13.98 -22.30 -11.69
CA PHE A 239 -12.55 -22.11 -11.94
C PHE A 239 -11.71 -22.71 -10.79
N PRO A 240 -10.47 -23.19 -11.03
CA PRO A 240 -9.67 -23.77 -9.96
C PRO A 240 -9.28 -22.74 -8.88
N HIS A 241 -9.61 -23.04 -7.63
CA HIS A 241 -9.24 -22.21 -6.49
C HIS A 241 -7.76 -22.31 -6.10
N ALA A 242 -6.99 -23.24 -6.67
CA ALA A 242 -5.53 -23.33 -6.52
C ALA A 242 -4.86 -23.58 -7.88
N ILE A 243 -4.02 -22.64 -8.33
CA ILE A 243 -3.21 -22.80 -9.56
C ILE A 243 -1.75 -22.51 -9.29
N ARG A 244 -0.87 -23.20 -10.00
CA ARG A 244 0.59 -22.99 -10.01
C ARG A 244 1.01 -22.45 -11.36
N ILE A 245 1.81 -21.38 -11.33
CA ILE A 245 2.37 -20.71 -12.50
C ILE A 245 3.89 -20.85 -12.42
N LEU A 246 4.50 -21.48 -13.42
CA LEU A 246 5.95 -21.50 -13.63
C LEU A 246 6.31 -20.32 -14.55
N TYR A 247 7.21 -19.45 -14.11
CA TYR A 247 7.54 -18.22 -14.84
C TYR A 247 8.96 -17.73 -14.55
N ARG A 248 9.38 -16.71 -15.31
CA ARG A 248 10.60 -15.93 -15.07
C ARG A 248 10.46 -14.47 -15.45
N THR A 249 11.19 -13.59 -14.77
CA THR A 249 11.30 -12.17 -15.14
C THR A 249 12.09 -11.99 -16.44
N LYS A 250 11.72 -11.04 -17.30
CA LYS A 250 12.57 -10.59 -18.41
C LYS A 250 13.48 -9.44 -17.93
N PRO A 251 14.75 -9.33 -18.38
CA PRO A 251 15.66 -8.25 -17.98
C PRO A 251 15.19 -6.82 -18.33
N GLN A 252 14.15 -6.66 -19.15
CA GLN A 252 13.52 -5.37 -19.46
C GLN A 252 12.49 -4.93 -18.41
N GLY A 253 12.04 -5.83 -17.53
CA GLY A 253 10.98 -5.59 -16.56
C GLY A 253 11.40 -4.61 -15.45
N ARG A 254 10.62 -3.55 -15.28
CA ARG A 254 10.95 -2.43 -14.37
C ARG A 254 10.88 -2.76 -12.89
N SER A 255 10.38 -3.93 -12.50
CA SER A 255 10.25 -4.33 -11.09
C SER A 255 11.60 -4.58 -10.42
N VAL A 256 12.56 -5.14 -11.16
CA VAL A 256 13.79 -5.72 -10.61
C VAL A 256 15.01 -4.91 -11.06
N THR A 257 15.65 -4.21 -10.12
CA THR A 257 16.87 -3.44 -10.41
C THR A 257 18.12 -4.26 -10.07
N TRP A 258 18.76 -4.82 -11.11
CA TRP A 258 20.09 -5.43 -11.02
C TRP A 258 21.17 -4.33 -11.04
N THR A 259 22.06 -4.31 -10.06
CA THR A 259 23.09 -3.27 -9.93
C THR A 259 24.29 -3.76 -9.09
N SER A 260 25.19 -2.86 -8.72
CA SER A 260 26.27 -3.11 -7.77
C SER A 260 26.09 -2.30 -6.48
N ASP A 261 26.52 -2.87 -5.36
CA ASP A 261 26.56 -2.21 -4.07
C ASP A 261 27.70 -1.17 -3.98
N GLN A 262 27.75 -0.47 -2.85
CA GLN A 262 28.73 0.57 -2.53
C GLN A 262 30.18 0.06 -2.39
N SER A 263 30.44 -1.22 -2.63
CA SER A 263 31.77 -1.83 -2.75
C SER A 263 32.00 -2.48 -4.12
N GLY A 264 31.09 -2.29 -5.09
CA GLY A 264 31.18 -2.91 -6.42
C GLY A 264 30.76 -4.38 -6.47
N ARG A 265 30.11 -4.93 -5.44
CA ARG A 265 29.59 -6.32 -5.45
C ARG A 265 28.19 -6.36 -6.06
N PRO A 266 27.82 -7.41 -6.82
CA PRO A 266 26.48 -7.51 -7.39
C PRO A 266 25.40 -7.54 -6.30
N CYS A 267 24.30 -6.84 -6.56
CA CYS A 267 23.07 -6.92 -5.76
C CYS A 267 21.84 -6.64 -6.62
N VAL A 268 20.67 -7.04 -6.13
CA VAL A 268 19.39 -6.83 -6.80
C VAL A 268 18.34 -6.46 -5.76
N TYR A 269 17.43 -5.56 -6.12
CA TYR A 269 16.29 -5.20 -5.29
C TYR A 269 15.04 -4.90 -6.14
N THR A 270 13.87 -5.08 -5.55
CA THR A 270 12.57 -4.80 -6.18
C THR A 270 12.09 -3.38 -5.88
N MET A 271 11.31 -2.80 -6.78
CA MET A 271 10.55 -1.57 -6.52
C MET A 271 9.09 -1.76 -6.93
N GLY A 272 8.31 -2.43 -6.08
CA GLY A 272 6.95 -2.89 -6.41
C GLY A 272 5.89 -1.80 -6.46
N SER A 273 6.02 -0.76 -5.62
CA SER A 273 5.05 0.33 -5.52
C SER A 273 5.19 1.35 -6.67
N PRO A 274 4.09 1.90 -7.22
CA PRO A 274 2.70 1.53 -6.94
C PRO A 274 2.24 0.28 -7.71
N ILE A 275 2.58 0.17 -9.00
CA ILE A 275 2.00 -0.84 -9.93
C ILE A 275 3.06 -1.59 -10.76
N ASN A 276 4.14 -1.99 -10.11
CA ASN A 276 5.34 -2.54 -10.76
C ASN A 276 5.65 -3.99 -10.35
N ASN A 277 4.94 -4.57 -9.38
CA ASN A 277 5.11 -5.98 -8.99
C ASN A 277 4.50 -6.97 -9.99
N ARG A 278 3.63 -6.52 -10.89
CA ARG A 278 3.23 -7.22 -12.12
C ARG A 278 4.41 -7.68 -13.00
N ALA A 279 5.59 -7.07 -12.85
CA ALA A 279 6.84 -7.44 -13.51
C ALA A 279 7.83 -8.21 -12.62
N LEU A 280 7.40 -8.64 -11.42
CA LEU A 280 8.07 -9.58 -10.53
C LEU A 280 7.29 -10.90 -10.40
N PHE A 281 5.96 -10.86 -10.38
CA PHE A 281 5.08 -12.03 -10.34
C PHE A 281 3.67 -11.71 -10.90
N PRO A 282 2.96 -12.66 -11.53
CA PRO A 282 1.57 -12.47 -11.93
C PRO A 282 0.67 -12.32 -10.69
N CYS A 283 -0.07 -11.22 -10.61
CA CYS A 283 -0.74 -10.81 -9.37
C CYS A 283 -2.07 -10.07 -9.60
N GLN A 284 -2.60 -9.48 -8.53
CA GLN A 284 -3.69 -8.52 -8.57
C GLN A 284 -3.19 -7.25 -7.86
N GLU A 285 -2.96 -6.17 -8.61
CA GLU A 285 -2.38 -4.93 -8.11
C GLU A 285 -3.34 -3.82 -7.62
N PRO A 286 -4.66 -3.82 -7.88
CA PRO A 286 -5.55 -2.83 -7.25
C PRO A 286 -5.42 -2.90 -5.72
N PRO A 287 -5.27 -1.78 -4.97
CA PRO A 287 -5.00 -1.80 -3.53
C PRO A 287 -6.00 -2.64 -2.70
N VAL A 288 -7.27 -2.66 -3.10
CA VAL A 288 -8.32 -3.51 -2.51
C VAL A 288 -8.10 -5.03 -2.64
N ALA A 289 -7.19 -5.50 -3.51
CA ALA A 289 -6.88 -6.92 -3.76
C ALA A 289 -5.96 -7.54 -2.69
N MET A 290 -6.19 -7.19 -1.43
CA MET A 290 -5.35 -7.58 -0.29
C MET A 290 -5.23 -9.10 -0.14
N SER A 291 -3.99 -9.57 -0.02
CA SER A 291 -3.59 -10.97 0.11
C SER A 291 -2.51 -11.15 1.16
N THR A 292 -2.39 -12.35 1.70
CA THR A 292 -1.21 -12.78 2.48
C THR A 292 -0.17 -13.42 1.54
N TRP A 293 1.06 -13.63 2.00
CA TRP A 293 2.05 -14.38 1.24
C TRP A 293 3.02 -15.16 2.10
N GLN A 294 3.64 -16.17 1.49
CA GLN A 294 4.90 -16.74 1.93
C GLN A 294 5.81 -16.97 0.73
N ALA A 295 7.11 -16.79 0.93
CA ALA A 295 8.11 -16.85 -0.12
C ALA A 295 9.33 -17.64 0.36
N THR A 296 9.78 -18.57 -0.47
CA THR A 296 11.09 -19.21 -0.36
C THR A 296 11.96 -18.69 -1.48
N VAL A 297 13.10 -18.08 -1.15
CA VAL A 297 14.03 -17.50 -2.12
C VAL A 297 15.39 -18.19 -1.99
N ARG A 298 15.92 -18.64 -3.12
CA ARG A 298 17.21 -19.30 -3.27
C ARG A 298 18.22 -18.36 -3.94
N ALA A 299 19.43 -18.31 -3.37
CA ALA A 299 20.55 -17.54 -3.88
C ALA A 299 21.88 -18.21 -3.46
N ALA A 300 23.00 -17.81 -4.08
CA ALA A 300 24.32 -18.26 -3.65
C ALA A 300 24.58 -17.88 -2.17
N ALA A 301 25.20 -18.77 -1.40
CA ALA A 301 25.37 -18.62 0.06
C ALA A 301 26.31 -17.47 0.49
N SER A 302 26.92 -16.76 -0.45
CA SER A 302 27.67 -15.51 -0.25
C SER A 302 26.78 -14.25 -0.17
N PHE A 303 25.49 -14.37 -0.49
CA PHE A 303 24.51 -13.29 -0.39
C PHE A 303 23.65 -13.40 0.87
N VAL A 304 22.96 -12.31 1.20
CA VAL A 304 21.84 -12.27 2.14
C VAL A 304 20.58 -11.93 1.34
N VAL A 305 19.50 -12.69 1.54
CA VAL A 305 18.16 -12.31 1.09
C VAL A 305 17.46 -11.56 2.21
N LEU A 306 16.79 -10.46 1.86
CA LEU A 306 15.89 -9.69 2.72
C LEU A 306 14.56 -9.49 1.99
N MET A 307 13.44 -9.54 2.73
CA MET A 307 12.10 -9.41 2.16
C MET A 307 11.13 -8.74 3.13
N SER A 308 10.02 -8.24 2.59
CA SER A 308 8.81 -7.94 3.34
C SER A 308 8.20 -9.23 3.92
N GLY A 309 8.36 -9.44 5.23
CA GLY A 309 8.01 -10.68 5.92
C GLY A 309 8.16 -10.54 7.43
N GLU A 310 7.28 -11.13 8.22
CA GLU A 310 7.21 -11.03 9.69
C GLU A 310 8.42 -11.66 10.40
N ASN A 311 8.91 -12.77 9.89
CA ASN A 311 9.96 -13.56 10.53
C ASN A 311 11.37 -13.09 10.13
N SER A 312 12.28 -13.05 11.10
CA SER A 312 13.71 -12.88 10.85
C SER A 312 14.29 -14.18 10.25
N ALA A 313 14.14 -14.36 8.94
CA ALA A 313 14.65 -15.53 8.22
C ALA A 313 16.15 -15.74 8.46
N LYS A 314 16.54 -17.01 8.50
CA LYS A 314 17.94 -17.47 8.56
C LYS A 314 18.21 -18.31 7.31
N PRO A 315 19.43 -18.24 6.73
CA PRO A 315 19.79 -19.10 5.61
C PRO A 315 19.71 -20.57 6.03
N THR A 316 19.00 -21.37 5.25
CA THR A 316 19.09 -22.83 5.28
C THR A 316 20.04 -23.24 4.17
N GLN A 317 21.17 -23.84 4.52
CA GLN A 317 22.19 -24.23 3.54
C GLN A 317 21.66 -25.36 2.64
N LEU A 318 21.80 -25.18 1.33
CA LEU A 318 21.48 -26.19 0.32
C LEU A 318 22.77 -26.86 -0.19
N GLN A 319 22.61 -27.79 -1.13
CA GLN A 319 23.74 -28.35 -1.85
C GLN A 319 24.35 -27.31 -2.82
N GLU A 320 25.53 -27.61 -3.36
CA GLU A 320 26.19 -26.84 -4.43
C GLU A 320 26.48 -25.36 -4.14
N GLY A 321 26.51 -24.96 -2.85
CA GLY A 321 26.88 -23.60 -2.42
C GLY A 321 25.73 -22.58 -2.43
N TYR A 322 24.50 -23.04 -2.60
CA TYR A 322 23.30 -22.21 -2.44
C TYR A 322 22.77 -22.21 -1.01
N SER A 323 21.92 -21.24 -0.69
CA SER A 323 21.11 -21.20 0.53
C SER A 323 19.68 -20.78 0.18
N SER A 324 18.71 -21.17 1.02
CA SER A 324 17.33 -20.67 0.95
C SER A 324 16.96 -19.83 2.17
N TRP A 325 16.13 -18.81 1.95
CA TRP A 325 15.50 -17.99 2.97
C TRP A 325 14.00 -18.09 2.81
N HIS A 326 13.28 -18.35 3.90
CA HIS A 326 11.83 -18.46 3.92
C HIS A 326 11.22 -17.30 4.72
N TYR A 327 10.25 -16.61 4.13
CA TYR A 327 9.54 -15.46 4.70
C TYR A 327 8.02 -15.64 4.60
N TYR A 328 7.24 -15.07 5.53
CA TYR A 328 5.77 -15.01 5.45
C TYR A 328 5.21 -13.68 5.98
N VAL A 329 3.99 -13.34 5.56
CA VAL A 329 3.16 -12.26 6.12
C VAL A 329 1.73 -12.77 6.32
N THR A 330 1.18 -12.54 7.51
CA THR A 330 -0.17 -12.95 7.94
C THR A 330 -1.21 -11.82 7.86
N MET A 331 -0.77 -10.55 7.85
CA MET A 331 -1.64 -9.40 7.58
C MET A 331 -1.94 -9.31 6.07
N PRO A 332 -3.21 -9.35 5.61
CA PRO A 332 -3.54 -9.22 4.19
C PRO A 332 -3.23 -7.80 3.69
N MET A 333 -2.47 -7.69 2.60
CA MET A 333 -1.92 -6.43 2.09
C MET A 333 -1.91 -6.37 0.55
N PRO A 334 -1.82 -5.18 -0.07
CA PRO A 334 -1.72 -5.03 -1.52
C PRO A 334 -0.46 -5.69 -2.10
N ALA A 335 -0.54 -6.24 -3.32
CA ALA A 335 0.60 -6.89 -3.98
C ALA A 335 1.82 -5.97 -4.17
N SER A 336 1.60 -4.66 -4.31
CA SER A 336 2.63 -3.61 -4.40
C SER A 336 3.57 -3.53 -3.19
N THR A 337 3.14 -4.01 -2.03
CA THR A 337 3.89 -3.99 -0.77
C THR A 337 4.90 -5.14 -0.62
N LEU A 338 4.87 -6.14 -1.51
CA LEU A 338 5.84 -7.23 -1.51
C LEU A 338 7.18 -6.73 -2.05
N THR A 339 8.26 -6.90 -1.28
CA THR A 339 9.62 -6.55 -1.70
C THR A 339 10.65 -7.64 -1.41
N ILE A 340 11.67 -7.69 -2.27
CA ILE A 340 12.82 -8.60 -2.23
C ILE A 340 14.10 -7.80 -2.46
N ALA A 341 15.15 -8.12 -1.71
CA ALA A 341 16.51 -7.67 -1.99
C ALA A 341 17.50 -8.81 -1.75
N VAL A 342 18.47 -9.00 -2.65
CA VAL A 342 19.52 -10.02 -2.55
C VAL A 342 20.88 -9.38 -2.84
N GLY A 343 21.86 -9.57 -1.95
CA GLY A 343 23.15 -8.90 -2.08
C GLY A 343 24.12 -9.18 -0.93
N SER A 344 25.36 -8.72 -1.08
CA SER A 344 26.45 -8.96 -0.11
C SER A 344 26.46 -7.94 1.04
N TRP A 345 25.36 -7.86 1.78
CA TRP A 345 25.19 -6.96 2.92
C TRP A 345 25.57 -7.63 4.25
N THR A 346 25.84 -6.81 5.27
CA THR A 346 26.14 -7.23 6.64
C THR A 346 25.18 -6.59 7.62
N GLU A 347 24.73 -7.36 8.61
CA GLU A 347 23.98 -6.86 9.77
C GLU A 347 24.89 -5.97 10.63
N MET A 348 24.59 -4.67 10.66
CA MET A 348 25.33 -3.68 11.43
C MET A 348 24.95 -3.78 12.91
N LYS A 349 25.96 -4.02 13.74
CA LYS A 349 25.82 -4.18 15.20
C LYS A 349 26.42 -2.98 15.91
N PRO A 350 25.91 -2.58 17.09
CA PRO A 350 26.58 -1.60 17.94
C PRO A 350 28.03 -2.00 18.21
N GLU A 351 28.92 -1.02 18.37
CA GLU A 351 30.29 -1.33 18.76
C GLU A 351 30.33 -1.82 20.21
N THR A 352 30.90 -3.01 20.41
CA THR A 352 31.07 -3.60 21.74
C THR A 352 32.27 -2.98 22.45
N TYR A 353 32.10 -1.74 22.94
CA TYR A 353 33.07 -1.13 23.86
C TYR A 353 33.27 -2.05 25.07
N SER A 354 34.52 -2.24 25.47
CA SER A 354 34.87 -3.14 26.58
C SER A 354 34.24 -2.67 27.88
N SER A 355 33.79 -3.62 28.71
CA SER A 355 32.92 -3.36 29.85
C SER A 355 33.66 -2.67 31.02
N ASN A 356 33.87 -1.36 30.91
CA ASN A 356 34.27 -0.47 32.02
C ASN A 356 33.52 0.88 32.03
N ASP A 357 33.10 1.42 30.87
CA ASP A 357 32.37 2.71 30.81
C ASP A 357 30.83 2.60 30.78
N LEU A 358 30.28 1.40 30.58
CA LEU A 358 28.82 1.14 30.50
C LEU A 358 28.08 1.19 31.86
N ALA A 359 28.53 2.07 32.75
CA ALA A 359 27.79 2.54 33.91
C ALA A 359 27.03 3.86 33.62
N ALA A 360 27.42 4.59 32.56
CA ALA A 360 26.65 5.71 32.03
C ALA A 360 25.70 5.28 30.90
N GLU A 361 24.72 6.13 30.59
CA GLU A 361 23.78 6.00 29.46
C GLU A 361 22.91 4.72 29.38
N ARG A 362 22.63 4.08 30.52
CA ARG A 362 21.24 3.63 30.75
C ARG A 362 20.38 4.85 31.06
N ARG A 363 20.00 5.61 30.03
CA ARG A 363 18.87 6.53 30.14
C ARG A 363 17.60 5.70 30.25
N SER A 364 17.21 5.39 31.49
CA SER A 364 15.87 4.90 31.78
C SER A 364 14.89 6.02 31.45
N PHE A 365 14.31 5.99 30.25
CA PHE A 365 13.10 6.72 29.97
C PHE A 365 12.08 6.31 31.04
N SER A 366 11.57 7.30 31.78
CA SER A 366 10.46 7.08 32.71
C SER A 366 9.28 6.54 31.91
N PRO A 367 8.60 5.46 32.35
CA PRO A 367 7.38 5.04 31.69
C PRO A 367 6.41 6.22 31.68
N SER A 368 6.07 6.72 30.49
CA SER A 368 4.87 7.52 30.34
C SER A 368 3.69 6.67 30.77
N GLU A 369 2.64 7.30 31.32
CA GLU A 369 1.43 6.58 31.69
C GLU A 369 0.91 5.86 30.44
N ALA A 370 0.85 4.53 30.51
CA ALA A 370 0.52 3.68 29.37
C ALA A 370 -0.97 3.82 29.05
N ASP A 371 -1.28 4.84 28.25
CA ASP A 371 -2.62 5.20 27.83
C ASP A 371 -3.18 4.07 26.94
N PHE A 372 -4.00 3.19 27.53
CA PHE A 372 -4.49 1.94 26.93
C PHE A 372 -5.57 2.19 25.84
N ARG A 373 -5.20 2.92 24.78
CA ARG A 373 -6.08 3.42 23.71
C ARG A 373 -6.72 2.36 22.79
N CYS A 374 -6.59 1.07 23.09
CA CYS A 374 -7.22 -0.02 22.34
C CYS A 374 -7.66 -1.18 23.24
N VAL A 375 -8.76 -0.96 23.99
CA VAL A 375 -9.58 -2.05 24.57
C VAL A 375 -10.84 -2.18 23.71
N GLY A 376 -10.68 -2.72 22.49
CA GLY A 376 -11.76 -2.79 21.51
C GLY A 376 -11.57 -3.89 20.45
N VAL A 377 -12.67 -4.26 19.80
CA VAL A 377 -12.64 -5.16 18.64
C VAL A 377 -12.25 -4.34 17.41
N CYS A 378 -11.16 -4.69 16.74
CA CYS A 378 -10.69 -3.99 15.56
C CYS A 378 -11.57 -4.33 14.34
N GLY A 379 -11.93 -3.32 13.54
CA GLY A 379 -12.82 -3.47 12.37
C GLY A 379 -12.16 -3.93 11.06
N HIS A 380 -10.89 -4.35 11.10
CA HIS A 380 -10.15 -4.82 9.93
C HIS A 380 -10.43 -6.30 9.63
N VAL A 381 -9.94 -6.80 8.49
CA VAL A 381 -9.95 -8.24 8.15
C VAL A 381 -9.27 -9.10 9.22
N GLU A 382 -9.63 -10.38 9.32
CA GLU A 382 -9.03 -11.29 10.30
C GLU A 382 -7.53 -11.56 10.00
N TYR A 383 -6.67 -11.23 10.97
CA TYR A 383 -5.26 -11.62 11.03
C TYR A 383 -4.74 -11.54 12.48
N PRO A 384 -3.53 -12.04 12.80
CA PRO A 384 -2.88 -11.95 14.11
C PRO A 384 -2.58 -10.50 14.58
N CYS A 385 -3.61 -9.76 14.94
CA CYS A 385 -3.56 -8.33 15.20
C CYS A 385 -2.62 -7.94 16.36
N ARG A 386 -1.63 -7.07 16.07
CA ARG A 386 -0.74 -6.50 17.09
C ARG A 386 -1.42 -5.46 17.98
N PHE A 387 -2.37 -4.67 17.47
CA PHE A 387 -3.09 -3.67 18.26
C PHE A 387 -3.86 -4.28 19.44
N GLN A 388 -4.33 -5.53 19.31
CA GLN A 388 -5.03 -6.27 20.37
C GLN A 388 -4.09 -7.04 21.32
N ASN A 389 -2.77 -7.06 21.05
CA ASN A 389 -1.80 -7.77 21.87
C ASN A 389 -1.22 -6.84 22.94
N ALA A 390 -1.56 -7.09 24.21
CA ALA A 390 -1.13 -6.26 25.34
C ALA A 390 0.41 -6.10 25.44
N SER A 391 1.19 -7.13 25.05
CA SER A 391 2.66 -7.04 25.07
C SER A 391 3.25 -6.21 23.92
N ALA A 392 2.52 -6.08 22.80
CA ALA A 392 2.85 -5.17 21.71
C ALA A 392 2.43 -3.72 22.03
N ALA A 393 1.33 -3.52 22.76
CA ALA A 393 0.90 -2.19 23.21
C ALA A 393 1.94 -1.51 24.12
N THR A 394 2.58 -2.27 25.01
CA THR A 394 3.70 -1.81 25.85
C THR A 394 5.05 -1.72 25.12
N GLN A 395 5.11 -2.04 23.82
CA GLN A 395 6.36 -2.14 23.06
C GLN A 395 6.73 -0.81 22.38
N GLU A 396 7.30 0.11 23.15
CA GLU A 396 7.80 1.41 22.67
C GLU A 396 8.84 1.28 21.54
N ILE A 397 9.75 0.31 21.66
CA ILE A 397 10.79 0.05 20.66
C ILE A 397 10.69 -1.42 20.21
N ILE A 398 10.38 -1.62 18.93
CA ILE A 398 10.38 -2.94 18.29
C ILE A 398 11.81 -3.42 17.96
N PRO A 399 12.04 -4.74 17.86
CA PRO A 399 13.25 -5.31 17.30
C PRO A 399 13.57 -4.68 15.94
N HIS A 400 14.82 -4.26 15.75
CA HIS A 400 15.26 -3.62 14.53
C HIS A 400 16.67 -4.08 14.14
N ARG A 401 16.96 -4.06 12.84
CA ARG A 401 18.24 -4.47 12.26
C ARG A 401 18.60 -3.54 11.12
N VAL A 402 19.87 -3.19 10.99
CA VAL A 402 20.37 -2.41 9.84
C VAL A 402 21.24 -3.31 8.98
N PHE A 403 20.98 -3.35 7.68
CA PHE A 403 21.77 -4.07 6.68
C PHE A 403 22.38 -3.08 5.71
N ALA A 404 23.69 -3.16 5.50
CA ALA A 404 24.39 -2.32 4.54
C ALA A 404 25.68 -3.01 4.05
N PRO A 405 26.32 -2.51 2.98
CA PRO A 405 27.66 -2.94 2.58
C PRO A 405 28.69 -2.63 3.67
N VAL A 406 29.73 -3.46 3.76
CA VAL A 406 30.79 -3.34 4.80
C VAL A 406 31.48 -1.97 4.78
N CYS A 407 31.59 -1.32 3.62
CA CYS A 407 32.17 0.03 3.49
C CYS A 407 31.35 1.14 4.19
N LEU A 408 30.05 0.94 4.43
CA LEU A 408 29.19 1.91 5.13
C LEU A 408 29.09 1.66 6.64
N LYS A 409 29.81 0.65 7.17
CA LYS A 409 29.68 0.18 8.55
C LYS A 409 29.78 1.32 9.58
N HIS A 410 30.84 2.13 9.53
CA HIS A 410 31.07 3.24 10.47
C HIS A 410 29.91 4.24 10.45
N THR A 411 29.51 4.71 9.27
CA THR A 411 28.42 5.67 9.07
C THR A 411 27.08 5.13 9.58
N CYS A 412 26.80 3.84 9.37
CA CYS A 412 25.58 3.19 9.87
C CYS A 412 25.60 3.04 11.40
N GLN A 413 26.76 2.75 12.01
CA GLN A 413 26.92 2.63 13.46
C GLN A 413 26.83 3.98 14.16
N GLU A 414 27.41 5.04 13.60
CA GLU A 414 27.36 6.39 14.18
C GLU A 414 26.00 7.08 14.01
N THR A 415 25.32 6.79 12.89
CA THR A 415 24.07 7.46 12.50
C THR A 415 22.85 6.56 12.76
N LEU A 416 22.56 5.61 11.86
CA LEU A 416 21.30 4.85 11.88
C LEU A 416 21.06 4.08 13.17
N LEU A 417 22.07 3.37 13.70
CA LEU A 417 21.90 2.61 14.95
C LEU A 417 21.65 3.50 16.17
N ARG A 418 21.98 4.80 16.11
CA ARG A 418 21.64 5.79 17.15
C ARG A 418 20.28 6.45 16.93
N LEU A 419 19.79 6.51 15.68
CA LEU A 419 18.53 7.17 15.33
C LEU A 419 17.30 6.26 15.41
N ILE A 420 17.40 4.97 15.07
CA ILE A 420 16.24 4.06 15.06
C ILE A 420 15.54 3.96 16.44
N PRO A 421 16.23 3.81 17.59
CA PRO A 421 15.58 3.75 18.90
C PRO A 421 14.72 5.00 19.25
N PRO A 422 15.23 6.25 19.19
CA PRO A 422 14.40 7.43 19.49
C PRO A 422 13.33 7.71 18.42
N CYS A 423 13.55 7.38 17.15
CA CYS A 423 12.52 7.52 16.11
C CYS A 423 11.33 6.56 16.33
N LEU A 424 11.59 5.32 16.75
CA LEU A 424 10.54 4.35 17.12
C LEU A 424 9.79 4.76 18.39
N SER A 425 10.51 5.18 19.43
CA SER A 425 9.94 5.73 20.67
C SER A 425 9.04 6.94 20.39
N ALA A 426 9.50 7.88 19.55
CA ALA A 426 8.71 9.02 19.13
C ALA A 426 7.41 8.61 18.43
N ALA A 427 7.47 7.66 17.49
CA ALA A 427 6.29 7.14 16.79
C ALA A 427 5.29 6.45 17.73
N HIS A 428 5.77 5.60 18.65
CA HIS A 428 4.93 4.96 19.67
C HIS A 428 4.26 5.99 20.59
N SER A 429 4.99 7.05 20.98
CA SER A 429 4.44 8.14 21.81
C SER A 429 3.34 8.98 21.13
N VAL A 430 3.09 8.78 19.83
CA VAL A 430 2.09 9.50 19.03
C VAL A 430 0.95 8.58 18.59
N LEU A 431 1.29 7.42 18.00
CA LEU A 431 0.33 6.49 17.40
C LEU A 431 0.13 5.17 18.18
N GLY A 432 0.86 4.97 19.28
CA GLY A 432 0.78 3.75 20.10
C GLY A 432 1.42 2.53 19.44
N THR A 433 0.72 1.39 19.51
CA THR A 433 1.23 0.07 19.09
C THR A 433 1.77 0.06 17.65
N HIS A 434 3.04 -0.30 17.48
CA HIS A 434 3.63 -0.44 16.15
C HIS A 434 2.97 -1.60 15.37
N PRO A 435 2.45 -1.39 14.14
CA PRO A 435 1.66 -2.38 13.39
C PRO A 435 2.43 -3.65 13.04
N PHE A 436 3.75 -3.51 12.86
CA PHE A 436 4.68 -4.61 12.53
C PHE A 436 5.54 -5.05 13.71
N SER A 437 5.97 -6.32 13.66
CA SER A 437 6.67 -7.01 14.75
C SER A 437 8.16 -6.70 14.86
N ARG A 438 8.77 -6.22 13.77
CA ARG A 438 10.16 -5.76 13.66
C ARG A 438 10.30 -4.74 12.53
N LEU A 439 11.44 -4.05 12.49
CA LEU A 439 11.84 -3.14 11.42
C LEU A 439 13.27 -3.45 10.96
N ASP A 440 13.41 -4.08 9.80
CA ASP A 440 14.70 -4.12 9.11
C ASP A 440 14.89 -2.83 8.29
N VAL A 441 16.11 -2.31 8.22
CA VAL A 441 16.47 -1.17 7.37
C VAL A 441 17.62 -1.59 6.45
N LEU A 442 17.41 -1.56 5.13
CA LEU A 442 18.42 -1.86 4.13
C LEU A 442 18.92 -0.58 3.46
N ILE A 443 20.24 -0.39 3.40
CA ILE A 443 20.85 0.70 2.65
C ILE A 443 21.10 0.26 1.21
N VAL A 444 20.26 0.78 0.32
CA VAL A 444 20.28 0.48 -1.12
C VAL A 444 21.29 1.38 -1.88
N PRO A 445 21.74 0.98 -3.08
CA PRO A 445 22.79 1.67 -3.82
C PRO A 445 22.42 3.06 -4.36
N ALA A 446 23.42 3.76 -4.90
CA ALA A 446 23.31 5.13 -5.41
C ALA A 446 22.26 5.33 -6.52
N ASN A 447 21.92 4.28 -7.27
CA ASN A 447 20.96 4.32 -8.37
C ASN A 447 19.52 4.00 -7.94
N PHE A 448 19.25 3.93 -6.63
CA PHE A 448 17.89 3.87 -6.12
C PHE A 448 17.19 5.23 -6.31
N PRO A 449 16.06 5.32 -7.04
CA PRO A 449 15.50 6.58 -7.53
C PRO A 449 14.65 7.34 -6.50
N SER A 450 14.49 6.83 -5.27
CA SER A 450 13.83 7.51 -4.15
C SER A 450 14.83 7.80 -3.02
N LEU A 451 14.42 8.56 -2.00
CA LEU A 451 15.15 8.65 -0.73
C LEU A 451 14.90 7.44 0.18
N GLY A 452 13.76 6.77 0.03
CA GLY A 452 13.44 5.51 0.68
C GLY A 452 12.17 4.86 0.12
N MET A 453 11.82 3.69 0.65
CA MET A 453 10.57 2.98 0.36
C MET A 453 10.25 2.04 1.53
N ALA A 454 9.09 2.24 2.15
CA ALA A 454 8.57 1.37 3.20
C ALA A 454 7.97 0.09 2.62
N SER A 455 8.06 -0.98 3.40
CA SER A 455 7.41 -2.27 3.14
C SER A 455 7.17 -2.99 4.47
N PRO A 456 6.28 -4.01 4.50
CA PRO A 456 5.95 -4.72 5.74
C PRO A 456 7.19 -5.36 6.38
N HIS A 457 7.59 -4.84 7.55
CA HIS A 457 8.79 -5.24 8.32
C HIS A 457 10.16 -4.86 7.72
N ILE A 458 10.22 -4.16 6.58
CA ILE A 458 11.49 -3.72 5.98
C ILE A 458 11.36 -2.35 5.29
N VAL A 459 12.34 -1.48 5.50
CA VAL A 459 12.47 -0.19 4.82
C VAL A 459 13.75 -0.22 3.98
N PHE A 460 13.67 0.21 2.72
CA PHE A 460 14.85 0.56 1.94
C PHE A 460 15.14 2.05 2.14
N LEU A 461 16.37 2.42 2.47
CA LEU A 461 16.83 3.83 2.52
C LEU A 461 17.97 4.04 1.52
N SER A 462 17.88 5.13 0.76
CA SER A 462 18.95 5.54 -0.13
C SER A 462 20.18 5.95 0.65
N GLN A 463 21.37 5.57 0.19
CA GLN A 463 22.64 6.01 0.77
C GLN A 463 22.83 7.54 0.80
N SER A 464 22.09 8.30 -0.01
CA SER A 464 22.10 9.76 0.01
C SER A 464 21.62 10.33 1.35
N THR A 465 20.74 9.63 2.06
CA THR A 465 20.28 10.01 3.40
C THR A 465 21.41 10.06 4.43
N LEU A 466 22.50 9.30 4.22
CA LEU A 466 23.64 9.20 5.13
C LEU A 466 24.64 10.36 5.01
N THR A 467 24.62 11.13 3.91
CA THR A 467 25.61 12.21 3.70
C THR A 467 25.20 13.52 4.36
N GLY A 468 23.90 13.73 4.59
CA GLY A 468 23.31 14.96 5.14
C GLY A 468 23.43 15.15 6.67
N ARG A 469 24.38 14.47 7.32
CA ARG A 469 24.43 14.26 8.78
C ARG A 469 23.13 13.59 9.30
N SER A 470 22.98 13.50 10.63
CA SER A 470 21.85 12.82 11.27
C SER A 470 20.47 13.39 10.95
N HIS A 471 20.36 14.64 10.48
CA HIS A 471 19.06 15.30 10.26
C HIS A 471 18.30 14.70 9.07
N LEU A 472 18.90 14.66 7.87
CA LEU A 472 18.24 14.07 6.68
C LEU A 472 17.96 12.57 6.85
N CYS A 473 18.90 11.86 7.49
CA CYS A 473 18.73 10.44 7.82
C CYS A 473 17.55 10.24 8.78
N GLY A 474 17.45 11.07 9.82
CA GLY A 474 16.41 11.01 10.83
C GLY A 474 15.02 11.39 10.32
N THR A 475 14.90 12.44 9.51
CA THR A 475 13.60 12.83 8.93
C THR A 475 13.04 11.75 8.02
N ARG A 476 13.84 11.26 7.06
CA ARG A 476 13.34 10.20 6.16
C ARG A 476 13.10 8.90 6.93
N LEU A 477 13.92 8.54 7.91
CA LEU A 477 13.64 7.40 8.79
C LEU A 477 12.30 7.54 9.52
N CYS A 478 11.96 8.72 10.04
CA CYS A 478 10.64 8.99 10.63
C CYS A 478 9.50 8.85 9.62
N HIS A 479 9.68 9.30 8.38
CA HIS A 479 8.73 9.15 7.28
C HIS A 479 8.43 7.67 6.97
N GLU A 480 9.49 6.86 6.78
CA GLU A 480 9.34 5.42 6.51
C GLU A 480 8.74 4.64 7.69
N ILE A 481 8.96 5.11 8.93
CA ILE A 481 8.28 4.57 10.12
C ILE A 481 6.79 4.95 10.10
N ALA A 482 6.43 6.18 9.74
CA ALA A 482 5.04 6.61 9.64
C ALA A 482 4.22 5.79 8.62
N HIS A 483 4.85 5.39 7.52
CA HIS A 483 4.21 4.49 6.54
C HIS A 483 3.76 3.14 7.12
N SER A 484 4.33 2.72 8.26
CA SER A 484 3.87 1.50 8.93
C SER A 484 2.39 1.56 9.33
N TRP A 485 1.89 2.77 9.63
CA TRP A 485 0.47 3.04 9.81
C TRP A 485 -0.20 3.47 8.50
N PHE A 486 0.38 4.43 7.77
CA PHE A 486 -0.26 5.10 6.63
C PHE A 486 0.35 4.66 5.28
N GLY A 487 -0.41 3.87 4.50
CA GLY A 487 0.06 3.18 3.30
C GLY A 487 0.18 1.66 3.50
N LEU A 488 0.67 1.20 4.66
CA LEU A 488 0.83 -0.25 4.93
C LEU A 488 -0.28 -0.88 5.80
N ALA A 489 -0.70 -0.25 6.91
CA ALA A 489 -1.79 -0.75 7.75
C ALA A 489 -3.15 -0.09 7.44
N ILE A 490 -3.12 1.17 7.00
CA ILE A 490 -4.25 1.94 6.48
C ILE A 490 -3.86 2.35 5.05
N GLY A 491 -4.23 1.54 4.06
CA GLY A 491 -3.94 1.78 2.65
C GLY A 491 -5.05 2.57 1.94
N ALA A 492 -4.69 3.19 0.82
CA ALA A 492 -5.62 3.77 -0.16
C ALA A 492 -6.56 2.69 -0.73
N ARG A 493 -7.78 3.08 -1.15
CA ARG A 493 -8.72 2.20 -1.86
C ARG A 493 -8.31 2.00 -3.31
N ASP A 494 -7.86 3.07 -3.95
CA ASP A 494 -7.26 3.10 -5.28
C ASP A 494 -6.22 4.24 -5.34
N TRP A 495 -5.40 4.25 -6.39
CA TRP A 495 -4.24 5.12 -6.49
C TRP A 495 -4.56 6.63 -6.59
N THR A 496 -5.83 7.04 -6.68
CA THR A 496 -6.22 8.46 -6.53
C THR A 496 -6.18 8.94 -5.07
N GLU A 497 -6.20 8.02 -4.09
CA GLU A 497 -6.17 8.30 -2.66
C GLU A 497 -4.75 8.22 -2.05
N GLU A 498 -3.67 8.13 -2.84
CA GLU A 498 -2.28 7.95 -2.35
C GLU A 498 -1.81 9.08 -1.40
N TRP A 499 -2.47 10.24 -1.41
CA TRP A 499 -2.27 11.31 -0.43
C TRP A 499 -2.53 10.86 1.02
N LEU A 500 -3.34 9.81 1.25
CA LEU A 500 -3.55 9.18 2.56
C LEU A 500 -2.30 8.47 3.10
N SER A 501 -1.39 8.05 2.22
CA SER A 501 -0.10 7.47 2.56
C SER A 501 0.94 8.58 2.73
N GLU A 502 1.30 9.24 1.62
CA GLU A 502 2.42 10.20 1.57
C GLU A 502 2.14 11.49 2.36
N GLY A 503 0.89 11.98 2.38
CA GLY A 503 0.52 13.19 3.12
C GLY A 503 0.60 12.99 4.65
N PHE A 504 0.10 11.86 5.15
CA PHE A 504 0.23 11.52 6.57
C PHE A 504 1.68 11.21 6.96
N ALA A 505 2.45 10.50 6.11
CA ALA A 505 3.87 10.26 6.36
C ALA A 505 4.69 11.56 6.37
N THR A 506 4.40 12.49 5.44
CA THR A 506 5.00 13.84 5.37
C THR A 506 4.61 14.73 6.56
N HIS A 507 3.42 14.54 7.16
CA HIS A 507 3.06 15.23 8.40
C HIS A 507 3.78 14.63 9.61
N LEU A 508 3.80 13.30 9.72
CA LEU A 508 4.33 12.58 10.87
C LEU A 508 5.86 12.55 10.90
N GLU A 509 6.56 12.71 9.77
CA GLU A 509 8.03 12.85 9.78
C GLU A 509 8.49 14.04 10.64
N ASP A 510 7.78 15.16 10.61
CA ASP A 510 8.09 16.35 11.41
C ASP A 510 7.82 16.08 12.90
N VAL A 511 6.64 15.55 13.21
CA VAL A 511 6.17 15.31 14.58
C VAL A 511 7.04 14.25 15.27
N PHE A 512 7.35 13.16 14.59
CA PHE A 512 8.23 12.10 15.12
C PHE A 512 9.67 12.60 15.25
N TRP A 513 10.18 13.36 14.27
CA TRP A 513 11.56 13.84 14.31
C TRP A 513 11.79 14.88 15.42
N ALA A 514 10.88 15.85 15.59
CA ALA A 514 10.97 16.81 16.69
C ALA A 514 10.93 16.13 18.08
N LYS A 515 10.09 15.09 18.24
CA LYS A 515 10.05 14.25 19.45
C LYS A 515 11.32 13.43 19.65
N ALA A 516 11.85 12.80 18.60
CA ALA A 516 13.10 12.03 18.65
C ALA A 516 14.32 12.91 18.99
N GLN A 517 14.33 14.16 18.52
CA GLN A 517 15.31 15.19 18.88
C GLN A 517 15.08 15.81 20.27
N GLN A 518 13.93 15.58 20.91
CA GLN A 518 13.52 16.17 22.20
C GLN A 518 13.49 17.72 22.17
N LEU A 519 13.03 18.29 21.05
CA LEU A 519 12.90 19.74 20.89
C LEU A 519 11.88 20.34 21.87
N ALA A 520 12.05 21.61 22.23
CA ALA A 520 11.03 22.37 22.94
C ALA A 520 9.78 22.56 22.04
N PRO A 521 8.55 22.58 22.59
CA PRO A 521 7.33 22.69 21.77
C PRO A 521 7.30 23.89 20.81
N SER A 522 7.84 25.05 21.22
CA SER A 522 7.96 26.22 20.35
C SER A 522 8.94 26.02 19.20
N GLU A 523 10.11 25.42 19.46
CA GLU A 523 11.10 25.12 18.42
C GLU A 523 10.57 24.05 17.44
N ALA A 524 9.86 23.05 17.95
CA ALA A 524 9.18 22.05 17.13
C ALA A 524 8.13 22.70 16.21
N GLN A 525 7.32 23.62 16.73
CA GLN A 525 6.34 24.37 15.95
C GLN A 525 7.01 25.28 14.90
N GLU A 526 8.02 26.06 15.27
CA GLU A 526 8.78 26.91 14.35
C GLU A 526 9.40 26.11 13.19
N GLN A 527 9.96 24.92 13.48
CA GLN A 527 10.50 24.03 12.46
C GLN A 527 9.39 23.43 11.57
N GLN A 528 8.24 23.05 12.13
CA GLN A 528 7.11 22.50 11.37
C GLN A 528 6.48 23.57 10.46
N GLU A 529 6.27 24.79 10.95
CA GLU A 529 5.75 25.93 10.16
C GLU A 529 6.71 26.29 9.03
N LEU A 530 8.02 26.36 9.30
CA LEU A 530 9.03 26.61 8.26
C LEU A 530 9.02 25.52 7.18
N ARG A 531 8.93 24.24 7.57
CA ARG A 531 8.83 23.11 6.61
C ARG A 531 7.54 23.16 5.81
N ALA A 532 6.39 23.46 6.43
CA ALA A 532 5.12 23.63 5.72
C ALA A 532 5.20 24.76 4.68
N VAL A 533 5.81 25.90 5.01
CA VAL A 533 6.03 27.00 4.05
C VAL A 533 6.97 26.60 2.90
N LEU A 534 7.98 25.77 3.15
CA LEU A 534 8.87 25.25 2.10
C LEU A 534 8.17 24.23 1.18
N ARG A 535 7.42 23.27 1.75
CA ARG A 535 6.61 22.31 0.98
C ARG A 535 5.54 23.02 0.15
N TRP A 536 4.86 24.02 0.72
CA TRP A 536 3.88 24.85 0.01
C TRP A 536 4.48 25.60 -1.19
N ARG A 537 5.69 26.18 -1.04
CA ARG A 537 6.38 26.81 -2.18
C ARG A 537 6.72 25.80 -3.27
N ARG A 538 7.23 24.63 -2.89
CA ARG A 538 7.50 23.56 -3.86
C ARG A 538 6.22 23.15 -4.58
N LEU A 539 5.11 22.92 -3.88
CA LEU A 539 3.82 22.64 -4.50
C LEU A 539 3.40 23.74 -5.51
N GLN A 540 3.54 25.01 -5.15
CA GLN A 540 3.22 26.12 -6.07
C GLN A 540 4.08 26.10 -7.34
N ASP A 541 5.35 25.72 -7.24
CA ASP A 541 6.26 25.60 -8.37
C ASP A 541 6.00 24.31 -9.20
N GLU A 542 5.76 23.14 -8.57
CA GLU A 542 5.40 21.90 -9.27
C GLU A 542 4.10 22.07 -10.06
N VAL A 543 3.05 22.65 -9.46
CA VAL A 543 1.77 22.95 -10.14
C VAL A 543 1.97 23.93 -11.29
N ARG A 544 2.81 24.97 -11.13
CA ARG A 544 3.09 25.94 -12.19
C ARG A 544 3.84 25.37 -13.39
N ASN A 545 4.73 24.41 -13.17
CA ASN A 545 5.56 23.82 -14.22
C ASN A 545 4.94 22.55 -14.81
N SER A 546 3.90 21.99 -14.17
CA SER A 546 3.11 20.87 -14.70
C SER A 546 2.14 21.32 -15.80
N PRO A 547 2.00 20.56 -16.91
CA PRO A 547 0.88 20.67 -17.84
C PRO A 547 -0.48 20.60 -17.13
N GLU A 548 -1.50 21.29 -17.66
CA GLU A 548 -2.86 21.35 -17.08
C GLU A 548 -3.47 19.95 -16.84
N GLU A 549 -3.15 18.99 -17.71
CA GLU A 549 -3.55 17.58 -17.62
C GLU A 549 -3.03 16.83 -16.37
N MET A 550 -2.00 17.38 -15.69
CA MET A 550 -1.46 16.84 -14.43
C MET A 550 -1.68 17.76 -13.21
N GLN A 551 -2.29 18.94 -13.36
CA GLN A 551 -2.58 19.87 -12.25
C GLN A 551 -3.80 19.43 -11.39
N VAL A 552 -3.88 18.15 -11.03
CA VAL A 552 -5.05 17.56 -10.36
C VAL A 552 -4.84 17.46 -8.86
N LEU A 553 -5.39 18.44 -8.13
CA LEU A 553 -5.45 18.44 -6.67
C LEU A 553 -6.78 17.81 -6.21
N SER A 554 -6.82 16.48 -6.15
CA SER A 554 -8.00 15.74 -5.68
C SER A 554 -8.14 15.83 -4.16
N CYS A 555 -8.97 16.75 -3.69
CA CYS A 555 -9.53 16.75 -2.33
C CYS A 555 -11.05 16.93 -2.45
N LEU A 556 -11.82 16.13 -1.71
CA LEU A 556 -13.25 15.88 -1.94
C LEU A 556 -14.10 17.16 -2.02
N SER A 557 -14.42 17.60 -3.24
CA SER A 557 -15.37 18.67 -3.51
C SER A 557 -16.75 18.10 -3.86
N GLU A 558 -17.66 18.09 -2.89
CA GLU A 558 -19.09 17.80 -3.11
C GLU A 558 -19.82 18.93 -3.89
N THR A 559 -19.21 19.51 -4.94
CA THR A 559 -19.86 20.51 -5.82
C THR A 559 -19.16 20.77 -7.17
N SER A 560 -18.67 19.75 -7.88
CA SER A 560 -18.32 19.93 -9.31
C SER A 560 -18.67 18.72 -10.17
N SER A 561 -19.53 18.94 -11.18
CA SER A 561 -19.99 17.91 -12.12
C SER A 561 -18.99 17.66 -13.26
N LEU A 562 -17.76 17.28 -12.89
CA LEU A 562 -16.73 16.76 -13.81
C LEU A 562 -16.59 15.26 -13.54
N GLY A 563 -16.68 14.45 -14.60
CA GLY A 563 -16.60 12.99 -14.47
C GLY A 563 -15.21 12.52 -14.03
N PRO A 564 -15.09 11.28 -13.51
CA PRO A 564 -13.84 10.77 -12.97
C PRO A 564 -12.79 10.71 -14.09
N ARG A 565 -11.78 11.58 -13.97
CA ARG A 565 -10.52 11.44 -14.69
C ARG A 565 -9.56 10.75 -13.74
N SER A 566 -9.25 9.48 -13.99
CA SER A 566 -7.98 8.91 -13.52
C SER A 566 -6.88 9.84 -14.03
N THR A 567 -6.15 10.47 -13.11
CA THR A 567 -5.11 11.44 -13.44
C THR A 567 -4.00 11.37 -12.40
N ALA A 568 -2.76 11.37 -12.89
CA ALA A 568 -1.56 11.06 -12.14
C ALA A 568 -1.44 11.79 -10.80
N VAL A 569 -1.40 11.03 -9.70
CA VAL A 569 -0.99 11.52 -8.37
C VAL A 569 0.54 11.69 -8.30
N ALA A 570 1.09 12.43 -9.27
CA ALA A 570 2.50 12.78 -9.37
C ALA A 570 2.80 14.16 -8.76
N VAL A 571 1.80 15.06 -8.72
CA VAL A 571 1.93 16.45 -8.25
C VAL A 571 1.59 16.58 -6.74
N ALA A 572 1.17 15.49 -6.09
CA ALA A 572 0.45 15.53 -4.82
C ALA A 572 1.12 14.83 -3.62
N THR A 573 2.21 14.08 -3.79
CA THR A 573 2.81 13.29 -2.69
C THR A 573 3.48 14.17 -1.63
N GLU A 574 4.19 15.24 -2.01
CA GLU A 574 4.78 16.21 -1.08
C GLU A 574 3.81 17.37 -0.67
N ALA A 575 2.53 17.30 -1.09
CA ALA A 575 1.70 18.50 -1.27
C ALA A 575 0.80 18.89 -0.08
N PHE A 576 0.55 18.01 0.89
CA PHE A 576 -0.61 18.17 1.80
C PHE A 576 -0.25 18.29 3.29
N ILE A 577 0.26 19.48 3.67
CA ILE A 577 0.08 20.01 5.04
C ILE A 577 -0.23 21.51 4.95
N LEU A 578 -1.47 21.88 5.29
CA LEU A 578 -1.81 23.25 5.68
C LEU A 578 -2.03 23.27 7.21
N PRO A 579 -1.49 24.25 7.94
CA PRO A 579 -1.66 24.34 9.38
C PRO A 579 -2.95 25.07 9.79
N PRO A 580 -3.56 24.71 10.92
CA PRO A 580 -3.84 23.36 11.39
C PRO A 580 -5.25 22.93 10.94
N PHE A 581 -5.40 21.75 10.36
CA PHE A 581 -6.71 21.09 10.32
C PHE A 581 -6.98 20.45 11.69
N ASP A 582 -8.18 20.61 12.22
CA ASP A 582 -8.59 19.93 13.46
C ASP A 582 -8.91 18.45 13.16
N TYR A 583 -7.91 17.59 13.37
CA TYR A 583 -8.01 16.16 13.16
C TYR A 583 -8.95 15.43 14.16
N SER A 584 -9.57 16.13 15.12
CA SER A 584 -10.59 15.56 16.03
C SER A 584 -11.85 15.03 15.30
N GLN A 585 -12.05 15.44 14.04
CA GLN A 585 -13.12 14.90 13.19
C GLN A 585 -12.71 13.62 12.44
N VAL A 586 -11.41 13.38 12.24
CA VAL A 586 -10.89 12.16 11.58
C VAL A 586 -10.78 11.02 12.60
N PHE A 587 -10.25 11.31 13.79
CA PHE A 587 -10.29 10.39 14.92
C PHE A 587 -11.54 10.68 15.76
N GLY A 588 -12.64 9.96 15.49
CA GLY A 588 -13.96 10.21 16.07
C GLY A 588 -14.08 10.04 17.60
N ILE A 589 -13.46 10.92 18.37
CA ILE A 589 -13.47 10.94 19.85
C ILE A 589 -14.74 11.65 20.34
N HIS A 590 -15.87 10.96 20.26
CA HIS A 590 -17.10 11.37 20.94
C HIS A 590 -17.01 11.12 22.45
N ASN A 591 -16.36 12.04 23.17
CA ASN A 591 -16.29 12.04 24.64
C ASN A 591 -17.66 12.36 25.27
N GLN A 592 -18.58 11.39 25.28
CA GLN A 592 -19.84 11.44 26.04
C GLN A 592 -19.66 11.11 27.54
N THR A 593 -18.63 11.66 28.20
CA THR A 593 -18.58 11.80 29.66
C THR A 593 -17.83 13.06 30.05
N GLY A 594 -18.40 13.85 30.97
CA GLY A 594 -17.80 15.10 31.43
C GLY A 594 -16.61 14.88 32.36
N GLY A 595 -15.39 14.82 31.80
CA GLY A 595 -14.13 14.78 32.54
C GLY A 595 -13.03 15.47 31.75
N LYS A 596 -12.30 16.42 32.36
CA LYS A 596 -11.27 17.21 31.65
C LYS A 596 -9.98 16.41 31.47
N ALA A 597 -9.77 15.88 30.27
CA ALA A 597 -8.44 15.62 29.71
C ALA A 597 -8.26 16.56 28.52
N ALA A 598 -7.45 17.61 28.68
CA ALA A 598 -7.26 18.63 27.65
C ALA A 598 -6.01 18.33 26.82
N ILE A 599 -6.13 18.43 25.49
CA ILE A 599 -4.96 18.68 24.63
C ILE A 599 -4.43 20.06 25.03
N GLN A 600 -3.13 20.15 25.33
CA GLN A 600 -2.56 21.30 26.03
C GLN A 600 -2.25 22.47 25.06
N GLU A 601 -3.30 23.15 24.60
CA GLU A 601 -3.15 24.49 24.02
C GLU A 601 -2.67 25.48 25.10
N SER A 602 -1.66 26.29 24.79
CA SER A 602 -1.18 27.36 25.68
C SER A 602 -0.87 28.64 24.90
N SER A 603 -1.93 29.36 24.52
CA SER A 603 -1.84 30.68 23.89
C SER A 603 -1.31 31.74 24.86
N PRO A 604 -0.32 32.56 24.48
CA PRO A 604 0.05 33.76 25.22
C PRO A 604 -0.88 34.94 24.93
N LEU A 605 -0.80 35.96 25.80
CA LEU A 605 -1.32 37.33 25.61
C LEU A 605 -0.25 38.23 24.98
#